data_AF-A0A7K0NYK0-F1
#
_entry.id   AF-A0A7K0NYK0-F1
#
_cell.length_a   1.000
_cell.length_b   1.000
_cell.length_c   1.000
_cell.angle_alpha   90.00
_cell.angle_beta   90.00
_cell.angle_gamma   90.00
#
_symmetry.space_group_name_H-M   'P 1'
#
loop_
_entity.id
_entity.type
_entity.pdbx_description
1 polymer ?
#
loop_
_entity_poly.entity_id
_entity_poly.type
_entity_poly.pdbx_seq_one_letter_code
_entity_poly.pdbx_strand_id
1 'polypeptide(L)'
;MNIAEQVARIVSALPSPLLLLIAIVKRSRFFGLAAETGFWITFTLPWIALGVLSSIGVAARYSDPSTVATVQAEVVSVASRVLTPEAVNSFLLPLLDQISSGGTEVGLLGIVIALWSGSRMVAALTVGVAVINGQTEHSGYARNRGLGLFLYLAGLVAAGIAVALMALGPDRLPL
;
A
#
# COMPACT_ATOMS: atom_id res chain seq x y z
N MET A 1 -36.20 -29.92 -22.88
CA MET A 1 -35.26 -28.78 -23.00
C MET A 1 -33.94 -29.21 -22.41
N ASN A 2 -32.88 -29.27 -23.20
CA ASN A 2 -31.58 -29.81 -22.78
C ASN A 2 -30.82 -28.74 -21.96
N ILE A 3 -30.02 -29.16 -20.97
CA ILE A 3 -29.19 -28.26 -20.14
C ILE A 3 -28.33 -27.34 -21.02
N ALA A 4 -27.82 -27.86 -22.14
CA ALA A 4 -27.05 -27.09 -23.11
C ALA A 4 -27.84 -25.91 -23.74
N GLU A 5 -29.12 -26.12 -24.08
CA GLU A 5 -29.98 -25.06 -24.61
C GLU A 5 -30.34 -24.02 -23.53
N GLN A 6 -30.50 -24.49 -22.30
CA GLN A 6 -30.82 -23.63 -21.16
C GLN A 6 -29.64 -22.71 -20.83
N VAL A 7 -28.42 -23.24 -20.84
CA VAL A 7 -27.18 -22.47 -20.68
C VAL A 7 -27.00 -21.49 -21.83
N ALA A 8 -27.20 -21.91 -23.08
CA ALA A 8 -27.06 -21.04 -24.25
C ALA A 8 -28.03 -19.83 -24.20
N ARG A 9 -29.28 -20.05 -23.78
CA ARG A 9 -30.26 -18.97 -23.57
C ARG A 9 -29.82 -17.99 -22.50
N ILE A 10 -29.36 -18.49 -21.35
CA ILE A 10 -28.91 -17.64 -20.24
C ILE A 10 -27.70 -16.81 -20.67
N VAL A 11 -26.73 -17.42 -21.37
CA VAL A 11 -25.54 -16.72 -21.88
C VAL A 11 -25.91 -15.66 -22.92
N SER A 12 -26.85 -15.94 -23.82
CA SER A 12 -27.32 -14.98 -24.82
C SER A 12 -28.16 -13.82 -24.25
N ALA A 13 -28.72 -13.99 -23.05
CA ALA A 13 -29.49 -12.97 -22.36
C ALA A 13 -28.60 -11.99 -21.55
N LEU A 14 -27.30 -12.27 -21.43
CA LEU A 14 -26.36 -11.41 -20.72
C LEU A 14 -25.95 -10.21 -21.58
N PRO A 15 -25.78 -9.01 -20.99
CA PRO A 15 -25.27 -7.86 -21.70
C PRO A 15 -23.80 -8.08 -22.09
N SER A 16 -23.41 -7.59 -23.28
CA SER A 16 -22.05 -7.68 -23.85
C SER A 16 -20.88 -7.42 -22.88
N PRO A 17 -20.92 -6.40 -21.99
CA PRO A 17 -19.83 -6.18 -21.02
C PRO A 17 -19.65 -7.35 -20.03
N LEU A 18 -20.73 -8.04 -19.68
CA LEU A 18 -20.68 -9.15 -18.71
C LEU A 18 -20.07 -10.41 -19.33
N LEU A 19 -20.32 -10.63 -20.62
CA LEU A 19 -19.66 -11.69 -21.40
C LEU A 19 -18.17 -11.42 -21.58
N LEU A 20 -17.78 -10.17 -21.84
CA LEU A 20 -16.38 -9.76 -21.89
C LEU A 20 -15.67 -9.97 -20.55
N LEU A 21 -16.31 -9.60 -19.44
CA LEU A 21 -15.78 -9.83 -18.10
C LEU A 21 -15.55 -11.34 -17.85
N ILE A 22 -16.55 -12.18 -18.15
CA ILE A 22 -16.43 -13.63 -18.00
C ILE A 22 -15.30 -14.19 -18.89
N ALA A 23 -15.17 -13.68 -20.12
CA ALA A 23 -14.11 -14.10 -21.04
C ALA A 23 -12.71 -13.70 -20.53
N ILE A 24 -12.55 -12.48 -19.99
CA ILE A 24 -11.30 -12.00 -19.38
C ILE A 24 -10.96 -12.87 -18.18
N VAL A 25 -11.91 -13.10 -17.26
CA VAL A 25 -11.71 -13.91 -16.06
C VAL A 25 -11.34 -15.36 -16.40
N LYS A 26 -11.94 -15.94 -17.45
CA LYS A 26 -11.61 -17.31 -17.90
C LYS A 26 -10.26 -17.42 -18.61
N ARG A 27 -9.86 -16.39 -19.35
CA ARG A 27 -8.63 -16.40 -20.18
C ARG A 27 -7.39 -15.90 -19.44
N SER A 28 -7.55 -15.26 -18.28
CA SER A 28 -6.45 -14.68 -17.50
C SER A 28 -6.40 -15.25 -16.08
N ARG A 29 -5.26 -15.12 -15.40
CA ARG A 29 -5.12 -15.46 -13.98
C ARG A 29 -5.72 -14.38 -13.06
N PHE A 30 -6.85 -13.78 -13.45
CA PHE A 30 -7.44 -12.61 -12.79
C PHE A 30 -7.59 -12.78 -11.27
N PHE A 31 -8.16 -13.90 -10.82
CA PHE A 31 -8.31 -14.18 -9.38
C PHE A 31 -6.97 -14.36 -8.67
N GLY A 32 -5.99 -14.99 -9.33
CA GLY A 32 -4.65 -15.15 -8.77
C GLY A 32 -3.93 -13.80 -8.63
N LEU A 33 -4.11 -12.92 -9.62
CA LEU A 33 -3.53 -11.58 -9.61
C LEU A 33 -4.22 -10.66 -8.59
N ALA A 34 -5.53 -10.77 -8.45
CA ALA A 34 -6.30 -10.07 -7.41
C ALA A 34 -5.88 -10.54 -6.02
N ALA A 35 -5.71 -11.85 -5.81
CA ALA A 35 -5.22 -12.41 -4.55
C ALA A 35 -3.78 -11.96 -4.24
N GLU A 36 -2.89 -11.98 -5.23
CA GLU A 36 -1.52 -11.46 -5.09
C GLU A 36 -1.52 -9.98 -4.71
N THR A 37 -2.35 -9.18 -5.39
CA THR A 37 -2.49 -7.75 -5.11
C THR A 37 -2.98 -7.51 -3.68
N GLY A 38 -4.08 -8.16 -3.28
CA GLY A 38 -4.64 -8.03 -1.94
C GLY A 38 -3.67 -8.49 -0.85
N PHE A 39 -2.95 -9.57 -1.10
CA PHE A 39 -1.89 -10.05 -0.22
C PHE A 39 -0.80 -8.98 -0.03
N TRP A 40 -0.26 -8.41 -1.11
CA TRP A 40 0.80 -7.42 -1.01
C TRP A 40 0.32 -6.10 -0.39
N ILE A 41 -0.93 -5.67 -0.62
CA ILE A 41 -1.51 -4.51 0.08
C ILE A 41 -1.51 -4.76 1.59
N THR A 42 -2.06 -5.90 2.02
CA THR A 42 -2.15 -6.26 3.44
C THR A 42 -0.78 -6.44 4.06
N PHE A 43 0.14 -7.07 3.34
CA PHE A 43 1.52 -7.26 3.80
C PHE A 43 2.23 -5.92 3.97
N THR A 44 1.97 -4.93 3.12
CA THR A 44 2.66 -3.63 3.15
C THR A 44 2.27 -2.76 4.36
N LEU A 45 1.05 -2.91 4.90
CA LEU A 45 0.56 -2.12 6.05
C LEU A 45 1.50 -2.14 7.28
N PRO A 46 1.88 -3.30 7.85
CA PRO A 46 2.78 -3.34 9.00
C PRO A 46 4.17 -2.78 8.66
N TRP A 47 4.66 -3.01 7.44
CA TRP A 47 6.00 -2.52 7.05
C TRP A 47 6.05 -1.02 6.83
N ILE A 48 4.99 -0.41 6.27
CA ILE A 48 4.90 1.05 6.16
C ILE A 48 4.86 1.67 7.55
N ALA A 49 4.09 1.10 8.48
CA ALA A 49 4.06 1.57 9.86
C ALA A 49 5.47 1.56 10.46
N LEU A 50 6.21 0.44 10.33
CA LEU A 50 7.61 0.37 10.76
C LEU A 50 8.50 1.41 10.08
N GLY A 51 8.32 1.65 8.79
CA GLY A 51 9.11 2.62 8.04
C GLY A 51 8.88 4.07 8.48
N VAL A 52 7.62 4.45 8.70
CA VAL A 52 7.25 5.77 9.23
C VAL A 52 7.84 5.94 10.63
N LEU A 53 7.66 4.95 11.51
CA LEU A 53 8.19 4.99 12.87
C LEU A 53 9.72 5.07 12.88
N SER A 54 10.39 4.33 12.00
CA SER A 54 11.84 4.39 11.82
C SER A 54 12.31 5.77 11.38
N SER A 55 11.58 6.43 10.47
CA SER A 55 11.95 7.76 9.99
C SER A 55 11.89 8.79 11.11
N ILE A 56 10.90 8.65 12.01
CA ILE A 56 10.78 9.46 13.23
C ILE A 56 11.96 9.19 14.16
N GLY A 57 12.35 7.93 14.36
CA GLY A 57 13.52 7.58 15.17
C GLY A 57 14.83 8.17 14.66
N VAL A 58 15.03 8.16 13.34
CA VAL A 58 16.20 8.78 12.72
C VAL A 58 16.16 10.30 12.88
N ALA A 59 15.02 10.94 12.64
CA ALA A 59 14.84 12.38 12.83
C ALA A 59 15.01 12.80 14.31
N ALA A 60 14.58 11.95 15.24
CA ALA A 60 14.68 12.17 16.68
C ALA A 60 16.13 12.24 17.16
N ARG A 61 17.08 11.56 16.51
CA ARG A 61 18.51 11.65 16.84
C ARG A 61 19.10 13.05 16.63
N TYR A 62 18.49 13.86 15.77
CA TYR A 62 18.95 15.20 15.41
C TYR A 62 18.02 16.30 15.92
N SER A 63 16.96 15.95 16.67
CA SER A 63 15.93 16.88 17.13
C SER A 63 15.92 16.99 18.66
N ASP A 64 15.37 18.09 19.18
CA ASP A 64 15.19 18.25 20.62
C ASP A 64 14.20 17.21 21.20
N PRO A 65 14.43 16.71 22.42
CA PRO A 65 13.55 15.70 23.04
C PRO A 65 12.07 16.11 23.13
N SER A 66 11.79 17.41 23.28
CA SER A 66 10.43 17.95 23.33
C SER A 66 9.71 17.82 21.99
N THR A 67 10.38 18.11 20.87
CA THR A 67 9.84 17.96 19.51
C THR A 67 9.52 16.50 19.21
N VAL A 68 10.40 15.59 19.64
CA VAL A 68 10.19 14.14 19.47
C VAL A 68 8.95 13.67 20.21
N ALA A 69 8.76 14.10 21.47
CA ALA A 69 7.58 13.75 22.25
C ALA A 69 6.27 14.25 21.61
N THR A 70 6.27 15.47 21.05
CA THR A 70 5.10 16.01 20.33
C THR A 70 4.77 15.20 19.09
N VAL A 71 5.77 14.83 18.28
CA VAL A 71 5.55 14.02 17.07
C VAL A 71 5.04 12.61 17.43
N GLN A 72 5.60 11.97 18.46
CA GLN A 72 5.13 10.66 18.92
C GLN A 72 3.66 10.72 19.38
N ALA A 73 3.27 11.76 20.12
CA ALA A 73 1.88 11.94 20.57
C ALA A 73 0.90 12.11 19.39
N GLU A 74 1.27 12.88 18.36
CA GLU A 74 0.47 13.03 17.14
C GLU A 74 0.34 11.72 16.35
N VAL A 75 1.43 10.96 16.24
CA VAL A 75 1.39 9.63 15.59
C VAL A 75 0.44 8.68 16.30
N VAL A 76 0.48 8.64 17.63
CA VAL A 76 -0.46 7.82 18.43
C VAL A 76 -1.90 8.32 18.26
N SER A 77 -2.13 9.63 18.24
CA SER A 77 -3.45 10.24 18.01
C SER A 77 -4.05 9.82 16.66
N VAL A 78 -3.27 9.94 15.58
CA VAL A 78 -3.72 9.55 14.24
C VAL A 78 -3.92 8.05 14.15
N ALA A 79 -2.98 7.25 14.67
CA ALA A 79 -3.08 5.79 14.62
C ALA A 79 -4.28 5.27 15.40
N SER A 80 -4.63 5.89 16.53
CA SER A 80 -5.80 5.50 17.34
C SER A 80 -7.14 5.74 16.64
N ARG A 81 -7.18 6.53 15.56
CA ARG A 81 -8.38 6.71 14.72
C ARG A 81 -8.55 5.62 13.67
N VAL A 82 -7.47 4.92 13.32
CA VAL A 82 -7.44 3.94 12.22
C VAL A 82 -7.23 2.51 12.74
N LEU A 83 -6.56 2.37 13.88
CA LEU A 83 -6.21 1.10 14.51
C LEU A 83 -7.09 0.83 15.73
N THR A 84 -7.20 -0.45 16.10
CA THR A 84 -7.85 -0.87 17.34
C THR A 84 -7.00 -0.52 18.56
N PRO A 85 -7.61 -0.35 19.74
CA PRO A 85 -6.87 -0.14 21.00
C PRO A 85 -5.82 -1.23 21.25
N GLU A 86 -6.16 -2.49 21.01
CA GLU A 86 -5.22 -3.62 21.07
C GLU A 86 -3.99 -3.41 20.19
N ALA A 87 -4.17 -2.98 18.94
CA ALA A 87 -3.07 -2.76 18.01
C ALA A 87 -2.19 -1.59 18.43
N VAL A 88 -2.78 -0.52 18.96
CA VAL A 88 -2.03 0.63 19.50
C VAL A 88 -1.19 0.21 20.71
N ASN A 89 -1.81 -0.45 21.68
CA ASN A 89 -1.16 -0.80 22.95
C ASN A 89 -0.15 -1.95 22.82
N SER A 90 -0.43 -2.93 21.97
CA SER A 90 0.39 -4.16 21.87
C SER A 90 1.48 -4.06 20.80
N PHE A 91 1.35 -3.16 19.82
CA PHE A 91 2.31 -3.01 18.74
C PHE A 91 2.89 -1.60 18.65
N LEU A 92 2.06 -0.57 18.50
CA LEU A 92 2.53 0.79 18.20
C LEU A 92 3.35 1.41 19.33
N LEU A 93 2.82 1.42 20.56
CA LEU A 93 3.50 2.01 21.71
C LEU A 93 4.83 1.32 22.03
N PRO A 94 4.91 -0.04 22.09
CA PRO A 94 6.19 -0.73 22.28
C PRO A 94 7.21 -0.44 21.18
N LEU A 95 6.77 -0.29 19.93
CA LEU A 95 7.64 0.06 18.81
C LEU A 95 8.22 1.47 18.94
N LEU A 96 7.39 2.45 19.32
CA LEU A 96 7.83 3.83 19.54
C LEU A 96 8.90 3.91 20.64
N ASP A 97 8.70 3.16 21.73
CA ASP A 97 9.65 3.10 22.85
C ASP A 97 10.99 2.45 22.44
N GLN A 98 10.96 1.35 21.68
CA GLN A 98 12.17 0.71 21.13
C GLN A 98 12.96 1.63 20.20
N ILE A 99 12.26 2.41 19.38
CA ILE A 99 12.89 3.32 18.43
C ILE A 99 13.48 4.54 19.16
N SER A 100 12.78 5.07 20.17
CA SER A 100 13.24 6.19 21.00
C SER A 100 14.44 5.84 21.87
N SER A 101 14.58 4.57 22.27
CA SER A 101 15.71 4.06 23.06
C SER A 101 16.95 3.69 22.22
N GLY A 102 16.92 3.92 20.91
CA GLY A 102 18.09 3.78 20.01
C GLY A 102 18.05 2.58 19.07
N GLY A 103 17.00 1.75 19.12
CA GLY A 103 16.80 0.57 18.26
C GLY A 103 16.35 0.93 16.84
N THR A 104 17.19 1.61 16.04
CA THR A 104 16.85 2.04 14.66
C THR A 104 17.03 0.95 13.60
N GLU A 105 17.70 -0.16 13.92
CA GLU A 105 18.03 -1.22 12.94
C GLU A 105 16.79 -1.96 12.42
N VAL A 106 15.85 -2.26 13.32
CA VAL A 106 14.58 -2.93 12.98
C VAL A 106 13.71 -2.06 12.08
N GLY A 107 13.77 -0.74 12.28
CA GLY A 107 13.03 0.23 11.49
C GLY A 107 13.55 0.37 10.04
N LEU A 108 14.87 0.40 9.84
CA LEU A 108 15.49 0.46 8.51
C LEU A 108 15.20 -0.81 7.69
N LEU A 109 15.22 -1.98 8.33
CA LEU A 109 14.77 -3.23 7.69
C LEU A 109 13.30 -3.15 7.28
N GLY A 110 12.45 -2.56 8.12
CA GLY A 110 11.05 -2.29 7.81
C GLY A 110 10.88 -1.43 6.56
N ILE A 111 11.69 -0.38 6.39
CA ILE A 111 11.69 0.46 5.19
C ILE A 111 12.05 -0.36 3.94
N VAL A 112 13.11 -1.17 4.00
CA VAL A 112 13.54 -1.98 2.85
C VAL A 112 12.48 -3.01 2.46
N ILE A 113 11.85 -3.65 3.45
CA ILE A 113 10.79 -4.64 3.22
C ILE A 113 9.51 -3.95 2.71
N ALA A 114 9.16 -2.77 3.21
CA ALA A 114 8.07 -1.95 2.70
C ALA A 114 8.30 -1.55 1.23
N LEU A 115 9.53 -1.13 0.90
CA LEU A 115 9.93 -0.76 -0.47
C LEU A 115 9.83 -1.94 -1.44
N TRP A 116 10.30 -3.11 -0.99
CA TRP A 116 10.22 -4.35 -1.75
C TRP A 116 8.78 -4.84 -1.93
N SER A 117 7.97 -4.81 -0.87
CA SER A 117 6.56 -5.19 -0.87
C SER A 117 5.71 -4.25 -1.73
N GLY A 118 5.91 -2.94 -1.59
CA GLY A 118 5.20 -1.90 -2.34
C GLY A 118 5.46 -2.00 -3.85
N SER A 119 6.71 -2.27 -4.26
CA SER A 119 7.04 -2.50 -5.67
C SER A 119 6.28 -3.69 -6.26
N ARG A 120 6.07 -4.76 -5.47
CA ARG A 120 5.29 -5.94 -5.91
C ARG A 120 3.79 -5.66 -6.00
N MET A 121 3.24 -4.93 -5.04
CA MET A 121 1.85 -4.46 -5.09
C MET A 121 1.57 -3.68 -6.38
N VAL A 122 2.38 -2.68 -6.69
CA VAL A 122 2.16 -1.83 -7.88
C VAL A 122 2.38 -2.62 -9.17
N ALA A 123 3.33 -3.55 -9.20
CA ALA A 123 3.53 -4.43 -10.34
C ALA A 123 2.29 -5.31 -10.61
N ALA A 124 1.71 -5.91 -9.56
CA ALA A 124 0.50 -6.73 -9.67
C ALA A 124 -0.72 -5.91 -10.14
N LEU A 125 -0.89 -4.68 -9.61
CA LEU A 125 -1.93 -3.75 -10.05
C LEU A 125 -1.80 -3.39 -11.53
N THR A 126 -0.58 -3.08 -11.98
CA THR A 126 -0.30 -2.71 -13.38
C THR A 126 -0.64 -3.84 -14.34
N VAL A 127 -0.28 -5.08 -13.99
CA VAL A 127 -0.66 -6.28 -14.76
C VAL A 127 -2.18 -6.43 -14.80
N GLY A 128 -2.88 -6.14 -13.70
CA GLY A 128 -4.34 -6.26 -13.62
C GLY A 128 -5.05 -5.29 -14.56
N VAL A 129 -4.60 -4.03 -14.55
CA VAL A 129 -5.12 -3.01 -15.48
C VAL A 129 -4.81 -3.39 -16.93
N ALA A 130 -3.63 -3.92 -17.24
CA ALA A 130 -3.28 -4.36 -18.59
C ALA A 130 -4.19 -5.50 -19.09
N VAL A 131 -4.46 -6.50 -18.23
CA VAL A 131 -5.37 -7.62 -18.53
C VAL A 131 -6.78 -7.15 -18.82
N ILE A 132 -7.30 -6.20 -18.03
CA ILE A 132 -8.65 -5.64 -18.24
C ILE A 132 -8.72 -4.86 -19.56
N ASN A 133 -7.63 -4.17 -19.95
CA ASN A 133 -7.54 -3.44 -21.22
C ASN A 133 -7.25 -4.33 -22.45
N GLY A 134 -7.25 -5.66 -22.29
CA GLY A 134 -7.00 -6.60 -23.40
C GLY A 134 -5.56 -6.62 -23.90
N GLN A 135 -4.61 -6.04 -23.17
CA GLN A 135 -3.18 -6.16 -23.48
C GLN A 135 -2.68 -7.53 -23.01
N THR A 136 -1.97 -8.27 -23.87
CA THR A 136 -1.40 -9.58 -23.51
C THR A 136 -0.27 -9.43 -22.47
N GLU A 137 -0.06 -10.46 -21.64
CA GLU A 137 0.94 -10.54 -20.56
C GLU A 137 2.43 -10.43 -21.03
N HIS A 138 2.72 -9.82 -22.17
CA HIS A 138 4.07 -9.77 -22.77
C HIS A 138 4.91 -8.55 -22.35
N SER A 139 4.53 -7.79 -21.32
CA SER A 139 5.40 -6.76 -20.77
C SER A 139 6.39 -7.40 -19.80
N GLY A 140 7.65 -7.55 -20.22
CA GLY A 140 8.71 -8.23 -19.48
C GLY A 140 8.74 -7.91 -17.98
N TYR A 141 8.94 -8.95 -17.18
CA TYR A 141 8.92 -8.95 -15.71
C TYR A 141 9.70 -7.78 -15.06
N ALA A 142 10.82 -7.37 -15.68
CA ALA A 142 11.66 -6.27 -15.23
C ALA A 142 11.05 -4.86 -15.46
N ARG A 143 10.28 -4.67 -16.55
CA ARG A 143 9.70 -3.35 -16.91
C ARG A 143 8.56 -2.96 -15.97
N ASN A 144 7.72 -3.93 -15.61
CA ASN A 144 6.64 -3.71 -14.64
C ASN A 144 7.16 -3.57 -13.20
N ARG A 145 8.27 -4.25 -12.86
CA ARG A 145 8.98 -4.07 -11.58
C ARG A 145 9.57 -2.66 -11.44
N GLY A 146 10.23 -2.18 -12.49
CA GLY A 146 10.84 -0.84 -12.51
C GLY A 146 9.80 0.28 -12.44
N LEU A 147 8.70 0.16 -13.21
CA LEU A 147 7.59 1.11 -13.14
C LEU A 147 6.92 1.10 -11.76
N GLY A 148 6.70 -0.07 -11.18
CA GLY A 148 6.12 -0.21 -9.84
C GLY A 148 7.01 0.39 -8.75
N LEU A 149 8.33 0.22 -8.86
CA LEU A 149 9.29 0.87 -7.98
C LEU A 149 9.24 2.40 -8.12
N PHE A 150 9.24 2.93 -9.35
CA PHE A 150 9.18 4.37 -9.60
C PHE A 150 7.90 4.98 -9.05
N LEU A 151 6.73 4.39 -9.33
CA LEU A 151 5.45 4.88 -8.83
C LEU A 151 5.33 4.80 -7.32
N TYR A 152 5.87 3.75 -6.69
CA TYR A 152 5.90 3.63 -5.24
C TYR A 152 6.80 4.70 -4.61
N LEU A 153 8.00 4.92 -5.16
CA LEU A 153 8.89 6.00 -4.73
C LEU A 153 8.25 7.37 -4.91
N ALA A 154 7.59 7.63 -6.04
CA ALA A 154 6.85 8.87 -6.27
C ALA A 154 5.71 9.05 -5.26
N GLY A 155 4.99 7.98 -4.92
CA GLY A 155 3.95 7.98 -3.89
C GLY A 155 4.50 8.28 -2.49
N LEU A 156 5.64 7.70 -2.12
CA LEU A 156 6.32 8.01 -0.86
C LEU A 156 6.77 9.47 -0.79
N VAL A 157 7.33 10.01 -1.88
CA VAL A 157 7.70 11.43 -1.96
C VAL A 157 6.46 12.31 -1.83
N ALA A 158 5.38 12.00 -2.53
CA ALA A 158 4.12 12.73 -2.44
C ALA A 158 3.51 12.69 -1.03
N ALA A 159 3.54 11.52 -0.37
CA ALA A 159 3.10 11.36 1.01
C ALA A 159 3.97 12.17 1.99
N GLY A 160 5.30 12.17 1.80
CA GLY A 160 6.22 13.00 2.58
C GLY A 160 5.93 14.49 2.42
N ILE A 161 5.68 14.95 1.19
CA ILE A 161 5.26 16.33 0.91
C ILE A 161 3.91 16.63 1.59
N ALA A 162 2.93 15.73 1.49
CA ALA A 162 1.62 15.92 2.11
C ALA A 162 1.73 16.04 3.64
N VAL A 163 2.55 15.20 4.28
CA VAL A 163 2.82 15.28 5.73
C VAL A 163 3.52 16.60 6.08
N ALA A 164 4.51 17.03 5.28
CA ALA A 164 5.16 18.31 5.49
C ALA A 164 4.18 19.49 5.39
N LEU A 165 3.30 19.48 4.39
CA LEU A 165 2.25 20.49 4.21
C LEU A 165 1.23 20.48 5.36
N MET A 166 0.85 19.31 5.86
CA MET A 166 -0.01 19.20 7.05
C MET A 166 0.68 19.74 8.30
N ALA A 167 1.98 19.46 8.47
CA ALA A 167 2.77 19.95 9.59
C ALA A 167 3.01 21.47 9.56
N LEU A 168 3.03 22.07 8.36
CA LEU A 168 3.10 23.53 8.20
C LEU A 168 1.85 24.26 8.71
N GLY A 169 0.73 23.54 8.89
CA GLY A 169 -0.51 24.06 9.45
C GLY A 169 -1.26 25.02 8.49
N PRO A 170 -2.61 25.03 8.50
CA PRO A 170 -3.40 26.01 7.75
C PRO A 170 -3.10 27.48 8.11
N ASP A 171 -2.51 27.73 9.29
CA ASP A 171 -2.25 29.06 9.84
C ASP A 171 -1.06 29.81 9.19
N ARG A 172 -0.48 29.26 8.11
CA ARG A 172 0.65 29.88 7.38
C ARG A 172 0.37 30.14 5.89
N LEU A 173 -0.85 29.89 5.39
CA LEU A 173 -1.25 30.29 4.04
C LEU A 173 -1.78 31.73 4.07
N PRO A 174 -1.07 32.71 3.50
CA PRO A 174 -1.66 34.01 3.25
C PRO A 174 -2.65 33.86 2.10
N LEU A 175 -3.94 33.83 2.42
CA LEU A 175 -5.01 34.22 1.49
C LEU A 175 -5.21 35.74 1.57
#